data_AF-A0A0C4DXK0-F1
#
_entry.id   AF-A0A0C4DXK0-F1
#
_cell.length_a   1.000
_cell.length_b   1.000
_cell.length_c   1.000
_cell.angle_alpha   90.00
_cell.angle_beta   90.00
_cell.angle_gamma   90.00
#
_symmetry.space_group_name_H-M   'P 1'
#
loop_
_entity.id
_entity.type
_entity.pdbx_description
1 polymer ?
#
loop_
_entity_poly.entity_id
_entity_poly.type
_entity_poly.pdbx_seq_one_letter_code
_entity_poly.pdbx_strand_id
1 'polypeptide(L)'
;MKTLFVEPEGWAVVSDVDDTIKITQTSDPIGILRSTFLDEPTPVSGMPELYAWLHDRLGPGSPFFYLSASPYNLYPFLSAFRDMYFPHGQLILRDQSWMRIPGLLSNLTLGTEEYKVSRLAKVHAWLPKRRMILIGDSTQSDPEAYGDVYRDFPGWIKLILIRKVTDIASVGIESKNEPERFEKAFEDMPREAWHVFEDPAECRKVIEQAISADP
;
A
#
# COMPACT_ATOMS: atom_id res chain seq x y z
N MET A 1 21.52 -8.07 1.01
CA MET A 1 20.24 -8.80 1.01
C MET A 1 19.94 -9.19 2.46
N LYS A 2 18.85 -8.67 3.03
CA LYS A 2 18.36 -9.08 4.36
C LYS A 2 17.18 -10.01 4.14
N THR A 3 17.24 -11.22 4.67
CA THR A 3 16.16 -12.22 4.58
C THR A 3 15.49 -12.32 5.93
N LEU A 4 14.16 -12.21 5.96
CA LEU A 4 13.35 -12.45 7.16
C LEU A 4 12.73 -13.85 7.06
N PHE A 5 12.94 -14.68 8.08
CA PHE A 5 12.19 -15.93 8.25
C PHE A 5 10.92 -15.63 9.02
N VAL A 6 9.80 -16.13 8.51
CA VAL A 6 8.46 -15.74 8.93
C VAL A 6 7.71 -16.99 9.37
N GLU A 7 7.21 -17.00 10.60
CA GLU A 7 6.35 -18.07 11.11
C GLU A 7 5.02 -18.14 10.32
N PRO A 8 4.36 -19.31 10.21
CA PRO A 8 3.13 -19.46 9.43
C PRO A 8 1.98 -18.55 9.89
N GLU A 9 1.89 -18.30 11.20
CA GLU A 9 0.85 -17.50 11.84
C GLU A 9 1.42 -16.18 12.38
N GLY A 10 0.54 -15.24 12.73
CA GLY A 10 0.89 -13.91 13.22
C GLY A 10 0.45 -12.79 12.26
N TRP A 11 0.86 -11.56 12.56
CA TRP A 11 0.47 -10.37 11.81
C TRP A 11 1.45 -10.03 10.69
N ALA A 12 0.96 -9.44 9.61
CA ALA A 12 1.75 -8.96 8.49
C ALA A 12 1.12 -7.68 7.92
N VAL A 13 1.94 -6.86 7.27
CA VAL A 13 1.52 -5.59 6.67
C VAL A 13 1.83 -5.62 5.18
N VAL A 14 0.85 -5.22 4.36
CA VAL A 14 1.10 -4.84 2.97
C VAL A 14 0.80 -3.36 2.84
N SER A 15 1.75 -2.61 2.31
CA SER A 15 1.66 -1.18 2.10
C SER A 15 1.82 -0.89 0.62
N ASP A 16 0.96 -0.04 0.06
CA ASP A 16 1.31 0.65 -1.17
C ASP A 16 2.50 1.60 -0.93
N VAL A 17 3.15 2.04 -2.01
CA VAL A 17 4.29 2.95 -1.96
C VAL A 17 3.92 4.39 -2.31
N ASP A 18 3.34 4.59 -3.48
CA ASP A 18 3.20 5.88 -4.12
C ASP A 18 1.96 6.59 -3.53
N ASP A 19 2.10 7.83 -3.07
CA ASP A 19 1.09 8.59 -2.29
C ASP A 19 0.60 7.94 -0.99
N THR A 20 1.06 6.74 -0.65
CA THR A 20 0.86 6.10 0.67
C THR A 20 2.02 6.42 1.62
N ILE A 21 3.24 6.02 1.28
CA ILE A 21 4.44 6.27 2.12
C ILE A 21 5.40 7.28 1.49
N LYS A 22 5.35 7.47 0.17
CA LYS A 22 6.19 8.39 -0.61
C LYS A 22 5.29 9.37 -1.37
N ILE A 23 5.53 10.67 -1.22
CA ILE A 23 4.77 11.69 -1.97
C ILE A 23 5.15 11.58 -3.46
N THR A 24 4.17 11.45 -4.35
CA THR A 24 4.36 11.63 -5.79
C THR A 24 3.75 12.95 -6.24
N GLN A 25 4.52 13.76 -6.96
CA GLN A 25 4.13 15.13 -7.28
C GLN A 25 3.14 15.22 -8.47
N THR A 26 2.75 14.09 -9.07
CA THR A 26 1.96 14.11 -10.31
C THR A 26 1.34 12.77 -10.68
N SER A 27 0.14 12.82 -11.26
CA SER A 27 -0.54 11.69 -11.90
C SER A 27 -0.11 11.46 -13.35
N ASP A 28 0.79 12.29 -13.89
CA ASP A 28 1.32 12.16 -15.25
C ASP A 28 2.43 11.10 -15.30
N PRO A 29 2.35 10.07 -16.17
CA PRO A 29 3.38 9.06 -16.33
C PRO A 29 4.81 9.60 -16.53
N ILE A 30 4.98 10.73 -17.24
CA ILE A 30 6.29 11.37 -17.44
C ILE A 30 6.74 12.08 -16.17
N GLY A 31 5.84 12.75 -15.48
CA GLY A 31 6.10 13.35 -14.17
C GLY A 31 6.38 12.32 -13.06
N ILE A 32 5.77 11.13 -13.09
CA ILE A 32 6.08 10.01 -12.19
C ILE A 32 7.52 9.57 -12.43
N LEU A 33 7.93 9.40 -13.69
CA LEU A 33 9.33 9.10 -14.01
C LEU A 33 10.26 10.22 -13.54
N ARG A 34 9.94 11.49 -13.79
CA ARG A 34 10.78 12.62 -13.36
C ARG A 34 10.92 12.70 -11.84
N SER A 35 9.82 12.74 -11.09
CA SER A 35 9.86 12.78 -9.61
C SER A 35 10.58 11.57 -9.02
N THR A 36 10.46 10.41 -9.66
CA THR A 36 11.15 9.20 -9.19
C THR A 36 12.65 9.17 -9.51
N PHE A 37 13.11 9.88 -10.55
CA PHE A 37 14.52 9.86 -10.96
C PHE A 37 15.29 11.17 -10.70
N LEU A 38 14.61 12.29 -10.45
CA LEU A 38 15.22 13.63 -10.37
C LEU A 38 15.01 14.32 -9.02
N ASP A 39 13.93 14.02 -8.29
CA ASP A 39 13.63 14.65 -7.01
C ASP A 39 14.07 13.78 -5.84
N GLU A 40 14.47 14.41 -4.73
CA GLU A 40 14.67 13.67 -3.47
C GLU A 40 13.33 13.09 -3.00
N PRO A 41 13.25 11.77 -2.73
CA PRO A 41 11.99 11.15 -2.34
C PRO A 41 11.60 11.57 -0.93
N THR A 42 10.44 12.21 -0.81
CA THR A 42 9.91 12.69 0.47
C THR A 42 8.88 11.72 1.04
N PRO A 43 9.02 11.31 2.32
CA PRO A 43 8.00 10.51 2.97
C PRO A 43 6.73 11.33 3.21
N VAL A 44 5.57 10.66 3.16
CA VAL A 44 4.31 11.26 3.60
C VAL A 44 4.41 11.59 5.10
N SER A 45 4.05 12.82 5.47
CA SER A 45 4.14 13.30 6.86
C SER A 45 3.38 12.38 7.82
N GLY A 46 4.02 11.97 8.92
CA GLY A 46 3.43 11.10 9.95
C GLY A 46 3.47 9.60 9.66
N MET A 47 3.70 9.19 8.41
CA MET A 47 3.76 7.77 8.03
C MET A 47 4.99 7.05 8.57
N PRO A 48 6.21 7.64 8.57
CA PRO A 48 7.37 7.02 9.23
C PRO A 48 7.11 6.71 10.71
N GLU A 49 6.49 7.63 11.45
CA GLU A 49 6.15 7.47 12.86
C GLU A 49 5.05 6.43 13.09
N LEU A 50 4.06 6.34 12.19
CA LEU A 50 3.05 5.29 12.23
C LEU A 50 3.67 3.91 11.99
N TYR A 51 4.56 3.79 11.00
CA TYR A 51 5.14 2.49 10.61
C TYR A 51 6.18 2.00 11.61
N ALA A 52 6.98 2.90 12.19
CA ALA A 52 7.88 2.57 13.28
C ALA A 52 7.11 2.04 14.50
N TRP A 53 6.05 2.76 14.91
CA TRP A 53 5.17 2.30 15.99
C TRP A 53 4.50 0.96 15.67
N LEU A 54 4.00 0.79 14.44
CA LEU A 54 3.35 -0.45 14.01
C LEU A 54 4.33 -1.63 14.03
N HIS A 55 5.56 -1.42 13.57
CA HIS A 55 6.62 -2.44 13.61
C HIS A 55 6.92 -2.89 15.04
N ASP A 56 7.10 -1.94 15.96
CA ASP A 56 7.33 -2.24 17.37
C ASP A 56 6.13 -2.98 17.99
N ARG A 57 4.91 -2.58 17.60
CA ARG A 57 3.68 -3.16 18.12
C ARG A 57 3.42 -4.59 17.66
N LEU A 58 3.76 -4.93 16.42
CA LEU A 58 3.62 -6.27 15.85
C LEU A 58 4.81 -7.18 16.19
N GLY A 59 5.97 -6.58 16.46
CA GLY A 59 7.21 -7.27 16.80
C GLY A 59 8.07 -7.64 15.58
N PRO A 60 9.33 -8.03 15.81
CA PRO A 60 10.33 -8.19 14.75
C PRO A 60 10.04 -9.35 13.76
N GLY A 61 9.15 -10.28 14.12
CA GLY A 61 8.73 -11.40 13.27
C GLY A 61 7.60 -11.09 12.29
N SER A 62 7.09 -9.85 12.27
CA SER A 62 6.03 -9.43 11.36
C SER A 62 6.59 -8.88 10.05
N PRO A 63 6.30 -9.53 8.90
CA PRO A 63 6.81 -9.08 7.62
C PRO A 63 6.04 -7.85 7.13
N PHE A 64 6.79 -6.95 6.50
CA PHE A 64 6.26 -5.85 5.72
C PHE A 64 6.46 -6.16 4.23
N PHE A 65 5.42 -5.96 3.45
CA PHE A 65 5.45 -6.00 1.99
C PHE A 65 5.13 -4.60 1.47
N TYR A 66 5.92 -4.11 0.54
CA TYR A 66 5.73 -2.81 -0.10
C TYR A 66 5.38 -3.05 -1.57
N LEU A 67 4.12 -2.91 -1.91
CA LEU A 67 3.57 -3.16 -3.24
C LEU A 67 3.55 -1.85 -4.03
N SER A 68 4.07 -1.85 -5.26
CA SER A 68 3.95 -0.69 -6.15
C SER A 68 3.72 -1.14 -7.59
N ALA A 69 2.94 -0.35 -8.32
CA ALA A 69 2.75 -0.48 -9.76
C ALA A 69 3.96 0.01 -10.59
N SER A 70 4.96 0.60 -9.92
CA SER A 70 6.21 1.07 -10.52
C SER A 70 7.00 -0.07 -11.20
N PRO A 71 7.69 0.21 -12.32
CA PRO A 71 8.56 -0.77 -12.99
C PRO A 71 9.72 -1.23 -12.11
N TYR A 72 10.12 -2.50 -12.25
CA TYR A 72 11.21 -3.11 -11.47
C TYR A 72 12.54 -2.34 -11.54
N ASN A 73 12.80 -1.58 -12.61
CA ASN A 73 13.98 -0.72 -12.74
C ASN A 73 14.13 0.28 -11.59
N LEU A 74 13.04 0.62 -10.89
CA LEU A 74 13.02 1.53 -9.75
C LEU A 74 13.37 0.86 -8.42
N TYR A 75 13.66 -0.45 -8.42
CA TYR A 75 13.97 -1.19 -7.21
C TYR A 75 15.10 -0.56 -6.38
N PRO A 76 16.28 -0.18 -6.93
CA PRO A 76 17.34 0.40 -6.11
C PRO A 76 16.93 1.70 -5.43
N PHE A 77 16.19 2.55 -6.14
CA PHE A 77 15.70 3.83 -5.63
C PHE A 77 14.67 3.64 -4.50
N LEU A 78 13.63 2.84 -4.75
CA LEU A 78 12.58 2.58 -3.76
C LEU A 78 13.11 1.80 -2.56
N SER A 79 14.09 0.91 -2.76
CA SER A 79 14.76 0.19 -1.68
C SER A 79 15.52 1.14 -0.77
N ALA A 80 16.29 2.10 -1.35
CA ALA A 80 17.04 3.07 -0.57
C ALA A 80 16.11 4.03 0.21
N PHE A 81 15.03 4.49 -0.43
CA PHE A 81 14.01 5.30 0.24
C PHE A 81 13.35 4.55 1.40
N ARG A 82 12.89 3.32 1.18
CA ARG A 82 12.33 2.47 2.24
C ARG A 82 13.31 2.32 3.40
N ASP A 83 14.56 1.96 3.11
CA ASP A 83 15.57 1.72 4.15
C ASP A 83 15.92 2.97 4.97
N MET A 84 15.63 4.17 4.44
CA MET A 84 15.84 5.43 5.14
C MET A 84 14.71 5.76 6.12
N TYR A 85 13.45 5.42 5.80
CA TYR A 85 12.28 5.94 6.52
C TYR A 85 11.33 4.88 7.09
N PHE A 86 11.38 3.63 6.62
CA PHE A 86 10.36 2.62 6.92
C PHE A 86 10.98 1.28 7.37
N PRO A 87 10.22 0.45 8.11
CA PRO A 87 10.65 -0.89 8.49
C PRO A 87 11.07 -1.70 7.26
N HIS A 88 12.15 -2.48 7.39
CA HIS A 88 12.61 -3.32 6.29
C HIS A 88 11.53 -4.31 5.86
N GLY A 89 11.33 -4.44 4.54
CA GLY A 89 10.30 -5.31 3.98
C GLY A 89 10.50 -5.58 2.49
N GLN A 90 9.83 -6.61 1.99
CA GLN A 90 9.93 -7.03 0.59
C GLN A 90 9.24 -6.04 -0.32
N LEU A 91 9.99 -5.42 -1.25
CA LEU A 91 9.41 -4.63 -2.34
C LEU A 91 8.89 -5.54 -3.45
N ILE A 92 7.63 -5.35 -3.85
CA ILE A 92 6.96 -6.06 -4.94
C ILE A 92 6.64 -5.03 -6.03
N LEU A 93 7.43 -5.06 -7.11
CA LEU A 93 7.31 -4.14 -8.23
C LEU A 93 6.80 -4.84 -9.48
N ARG A 94 6.29 -4.05 -10.43
CA ARG A 94 5.74 -4.58 -11.67
C ARG A 94 6.86 -5.09 -12.57
N ASP A 95 6.75 -6.34 -12.99
CA ASP A 95 7.69 -7.01 -13.88
C ASP A 95 7.48 -6.55 -15.33
N GLN A 96 7.88 -5.31 -15.62
CA GLN A 96 7.93 -4.77 -16.97
C GLN A 96 9.18 -3.91 -17.15
N SER A 97 10.08 -4.39 -18.02
CA SER A 97 11.29 -3.69 -18.45
C SER A 97 10.97 -2.55 -19.41
N TRP A 98 11.74 -1.46 -19.34
CA TRP A 98 11.69 -0.26 -20.18
C TRP A 98 11.62 -0.56 -21.70
N MET A 99 11.96 -1.77 -22.15
CA MET A 99 11.94 -2.17 -23.56
C MET A 99 10.56 -2.10 -24.27
N ARG A 100 9.47 -1.76 -23.55
CA ARG A 100 8.15 -1.44 -24.12
C ARG A 100 7.72 -0.01 -23.79
N ILE A 101 8.49 1.00 -24.20
CA ILE A 101 8.20 2.43 -23.96
C ILE A 101 6.76 2.85 -24.32
N PRO A 102 6.16 2.41 -25.45
CA PRO A 102 4.78 2.77 -25.77
C PRO A 102 3.74 2.18 -24.79
N GLY A 103 4.08 1.09 -24.10
CA GLY A 103 3.21 0.42 -23.11
C GLY A 103 3.52 0.78 -21.65
N LEU A 104 4.64 1.47 -21.38
CA LEU A 104 5.03 1.85 -20.03
C LEU A 104 4.06 2.88 -19.44
N LEU A 105 3.67 3.89 -20.24
CA LEU A 105 2.81 4.99 -19.78
C LEU A 105 1.34 4.58 -19.67
N SER A 106 0.84 3.75 -20.59
CA SER A 106 -0.52 3.20 -20.52
C SER A 106 -0.71 2.29 -19.32
N ASN A 107 0.31 1.53 -18.94
CA ASN A 107 0.19 0.55 -17.85
C ASN A 107 0.39 1.19 -16.47
N LEU A 108 0.99 2.38 -16.37
CA LEU A 108 1.06 3.09 -15.08
C LEU A 108 -0.33 3.48 -14.56
N THR A 109 -1.31 3.61 -15.46
CA THR A 109 -2.70 3.98 -15.11
C THR A 109 -3.72 2.88 -15.41
N LEU A 110 -3.49 2.01 -16.38
CA LEU A 110 -4.38 0.89 -16.73
C LEU A 110 -3.91 -0.43 -16.09
N GLY A 111 -4.86 -1.21 -15.58
CA GLY A 111 -4.58 -2.54 -15.05
C GLY A 111 -3.93 -2.55 -13.66
N THR A 112 -3.95 -1.41 -12.94
CA THR A 112 -3.34 -1.28 -11.60
C THR A 112 -4.10 -2.10 -10.57
N GLU A 113 -5.43 -2.11 -10.65
CA GLU A 113 -6.30 -2.91 -9.78
C GLU A 113 -6.02 -4.41 -9.94
N GLU A 114 -6.13 -4.94 -11.16
CA GLU A 114 -5.91 -6.36 -11.45
C GLU A 114 -4.47 -6.80 -11.11
N TYR A 115 -3.50 -5.90 -11.30
CA TYR A 115 -2.14 -6.13 -10.84
C TYR A 115 -2.06 -6.23 -9.32
N LYS A 116 -2.64 -5.29 -8.57
CA LYS A 116 -2.60 -5.30 -7.09
C LYS A 116 -3.32 -6.53 -6.55
N VAL A 117 -4.51 -6.87 -7.07
CA VAL A 117 -5.24 -8.11 -6.75
C VAL A 117 -4.37 -9.33 -7.00
N SER A 118 -3.75 -9.45 -8.18
CA SER A 118 -2.85 -10.57 -8.51
C SER A 118 -1.65 -10.69 -7.57
N ARG A 119 -1.06 -9.56 -7.16
CA ARG A 119 0.08 -9.56 -6.22
C ARG A 119 -0.34 -9.90 -4.80
N LEU A 120 -1.48 -9.39 -4.33
CA LEU A 120 -2.04 -9.75 -3.03
C LEU A 120 -2.43 -11.23 -2.96
N ALA A 121 -3.04 -11.79 -4.01
CA ALA A 121 -3.30 -13.22 -4.11
C ALA A 121 -2.01 -14.07 -4.01
N LYS A 122 -0.90 -13.57 -4.56
CA LYS A 122 0.42 -14.21 -4.42
C LYS A 122 0.95 -14.13 -2.98
N VAL A 123 0.79 -13.00 -2.29
CA VAL A 123 1.14 -12.86 -0.88
C VAL A 123 0.28 -13.78 -0.01
N HIS A 124 -1.01 -13.89 -0.29
CA HIS A 124 -1.91 -14.85 0.36
C HIS A 124 -1.42 -16.29 0.16
N ALA A 125 -1.05 -16.67 -1.05
CA ALA A 125 -0.51 -18.02 -1.31
C ALA A 125 0.77 -18.33 -0.52
N TRP A 126 1.57 -17.31 -0.19
CA TRP A 126 2.76 -17.47 0.66
C TRP A 126 2.44 -17.54 2.15
N LEU A 127 1.49 -16.72 2.62
CA LEU A 127 1.18 -16.52 4.03
C LEU A 127 -0.34 -16.58 4.31
N PRO A 128 -1.02 -17.71 4.01
CA PRO A 128 -2.48 -17.79 4.05
C PRO A 128 -3.05 -17.78 5.46
N LYS A 129 -2.24 -18.12 6.47
CA LYS A 129 -2.65 -18.16 7.89
C LYS A 129 -2.32 -16.90 8.67
N ARG A 130 -1.68 -15.92 8.03
CA ARG A 130 -1.36 -14.65 8.68
C ARG A 130 -2.52 -13.66 8.57
N ARG A 131 -2.58 -12.76 9.54
CA ARG A 131 -3.55 -11.68 9.63
C ARG A 131 -2.96 -10.44 8.97
N MET A 132 -3.64 -9.93 7.94
CA MET A 132 -3.12 -8.84 7.13
C MET A 132 -3.72 -7.50 7.53
N ILE A 133 -2.85 -6.50 7.64
CA ILE A 133 -3.20 -5.08 7.58
C ILE A 133 -2.79 -4.58 6.19
N LEU A 134 -3.73 -4.02 5.44
CA LEU A 134 -3.45 -3.37 4.16
C LEU A 134 -3.47 -1.85 4.34
N ILE A 135 -2.49 -1.14 3.79
CA ILE A 135 -2.38 0.31 3.86
C ILE A 135 -2.15 0.84 2.45
N GLY A 136 -3.02 1.73 1.97
CA GLY A 136 -2.95 2.30 0.63
C GLY A 136 -3.43 3.74 0.59
N ASP A 137 -3.63 4.28 -0.61
CA ASP A 137 -4.04 5.66 -0.83
C ASP A 137 -5.32 5.79 -1.66
N SER A 138 -5.94 6.96 -1.63
CA SER A 138 -7.15 7.24 -2.42
C SER A 138 -6.86 7.64 -3.87
N THR A 139 -5.63 7.96 -4.26
CA THR A 139 -5.29 8.42 -5.62
C THR A 139 -5.29 7.27 -6.64
N GLN A 140 -5.03 6.04 -6.19
CA GLN A 140 -5.02 4.83 -7.02
C GLN A 140 -6.20 3.91 -6.70
N SER A 141 -6.21 2.72 -7.29
CA SER A 141 -7.24 1.68 -7.13
C SER A 141 -7.05 0.82 -5.87
N ASP A 142 -6.42 1.36 -4.81
CA ASP A 142 -6.24 0.61 -3.56
C ASP A 142 -7.57 0.25 -2.89
N PRO A 143 -8.56 1.16 -2.77
CA PRO A 143 -9.84 0.81 -2.17
C PRO A 143 -10.49 -0.38 -2.86
N GLU A 144 -10.57 -0.34 -4.19
CA GLU A 144 -11.20 -1.37 -5.01
C GLU A 144 -10.43 -2.70 -4.91
N ALA A 145 -9.12 -2.66 -5.14
CA ALA A 145 -8.28 -3.87 -5.09
C ALA A 145 -8.30 -4.53 -3.70
N TYR A 146 -8.30 -3.75 -2.62
CA TYR A 146 -8.31 -4.30 -1.26
C TYR A 146 -9.69 -4.85 -0.89
N GLY A 147 -10.77 -4.21 -1.34
CA GLY A 147 -12.13 -4.73 -1.19
C GLY A 147 -12.32 -6.07 -1.91
N ASP A 148 -11.83 -6.19 -3.14
CA ASP A 148 -11.91 -7.43 -3.92
C ASP A 148 -11.14 -8.57 -3.23
N VAL A 149 -9.91 -8.31 -2.80
CA VAL A 149 -9.09 -9.32 -2.12
C VAL A 149 -9.69 -9.71 -0.75
N TYR A 150 -10.33 -8.77 -0.05
CA TYR A 150 -11.05 -9.08 1.20
C TYR A 150 -12.19 -10.07 0.96
N ARG A 151 -12.94 -9.88 -0.14
CA ARG A 151 -14.04 -10.78 -0.54
C ARG A 151 -13.52 -12.13 -1.04
N ASP A 152 -12.42 -12.14 -1.79
CA ASP A 152 -11.81 -13.35 -2.34
C ASP A 152 -11.18 -14.26 -1.27
N PHE A 153 -10.65 -13.67 -0.19
CA PHE A 153 -10.00 -14.40 0.90
C PHE A 153 -10.60 -14.05 2.28
N PRO A 154 -11.82 -14.54 2.57
CA PRO A 154 -12.51 -14.22 3.81
C PRO A 154 -11.70 -14.55 5.06
N GLY A 155 -11.55 -13.57 5.95
CA GLY A 155 -10.85 -13.72 7.23
C GLY A 155 -9.32 -13.58 7.16
N TRP A 156 -8.73 -13.34 5.98
CA TRP A 156 -7.29 -13.09 5.85
C TRP A 156 -6.90 -11.64 6.17
N ILE A 157 -7.62 -10.69 5.55
CA ILE A 157 -7.46 -9.26 5.82
C ILE A 157 -8.29 -8.89 7.04
N LYS A 158 -7.66 -8.24 8.01
CA LYS A 158 -8.29 -7.81 9.27
C LYS A 158 -8.53 -6.32 9.35
N LEU A 159 -7.73 -5.54 8.61
CA LEU A 159 -7.85 -4.10 8.59
C LEU A 159 -7.33 -3.55 7.26
N ILE A 160 -8.09 -2.62 6.68
CA ILE A 160 -7.71 -1.81 5.53
C ILE A 160 -7.63 -0.36 5.96
N LEU A 161 -6.52 0.32 5.66
CA LEU A 161 -6.33 1.73 5.93
C LEU A 161 -6.11 2.46 4.60
N ILE A 162 -6.96 3.43 4.27
CA ILE A 162 -6.82 4.24 3.06
C ILE A 162 -6.49 5.67 3.44
N ARG A 163 -5.30 6.11 3.03
CA ARG A 163 -4.92 7.52 3.14
C ARG A 163 -5.72 8.33 2.13
N LYS A 164 -6.56 9.23 2.62
CA LYS A 164 -7.25 10.22 1.81
C LYS A 164 -6.28 11.35 1.46
N VAL A 165 -5.88 11.40 0.21
CA VAL A 165 -4.87 12.34 -0.27
C VAL A 165 -5.51 13.69 -0.59
N THR A 166 -5.06 14.74 0.07
CA THR A 166 -5.60 16.11 -0.10
C THR A 166 -4.51 17.16 -0.39
N ASP A 167 -3.25 16.75 -0.33
CA ASP A 167 -2.07 17.62 -0.32
C ASP A 167 -1.25 17.61 -1.62
N ILE A 168 -1.68 16.83 -2.63
CA ILE A 168 -1.06 16.82 -3.96
C ILE A 168 -2.03 17.32 -5.03
N ALA A 169 -1.49 18.03 -6.02
CA ALA A 169 -2.24 18.44 -7.20
C ALA A 169 -2.40 17.24 -8.16
N SER A 170 -3.35 16.34 -7.87
CA SER A 170 -3.74 15.27 -8.80
C SER A 170 -5.05 15.61 -9.52
N VAL A 171 -5.09 15.31 -10.82
CA VAL A 171 -6.30 15.54 -11.63
C VAL A 171 -7.41 14.62 -11.13
N GLY A 172 -8.58 15.22 -10.82
CA GLY A 172 -9.75 14.47 -10.35
C GLY A 172 -9.65 13.99 -8.91
N ILE A 173 -8.82 14.60 -8.06
CA ILE A 173 -8.71 14.19 -6.65
C ILE A 173 -10.05 14.25 -5.89
N GLU A 174 -10.93 15.17 -6.28
CA GLU A 174 -12.28 15.32 -5.70
C GLU A 174 -13.10 14.03 -5.88
N SER A 175 -13.21 13.51 -7.11
CA SER A 175 -13.96 12.28 -7.38
C SER A 175 -13.28 11.05 -6.77
N LYS A 176 -11.95 11.04 -6.68
CA LYS A 176 -11.20 9.96 -6.02
C LYS A 176 -11.43 9.91 -4.50
N ASN A 177 -11.82 11.03 -3.90
CA ASN A 177 -12.07 11.17 -2.47
C ASN A 177 -13.56 11.18 -2.11
N GLU A 178 -14.46 10.91 -3.07
CA GLU A 178 -15.89 10.80 -2.82
C GLU A 178 -16.17 9.65 -1.82
N PRO A 179 -16.89 9.91 -0.71
CA PRO A 179 -17.26 8.88 0.25
C PRO A 179 -17.94 7.67 -0.40
N GLU A 180 -18.80 7.92 -1.38
CA GLU A 180 -19.55 6.91 -2.14
C GLU A 180 -18.63 5.91 -2.84
N ARG A 181 -17.44 6.34 -3.29
CA ARG A 181 -16.44 5.45 -3.89
C ARG A 181 -15.93 4.44 -2.87
N PHE A 182 -15.59 4.89 -1.66
CA PHE A 182 -15.10 4.00 -0.61
C PHE A 182 -16.18 3.05 -0.12
N GLU A 183 -17.41 3.55 0.09
CA GLU A 183 -18.54 2.70 0.47
C GLU A 183 -18.84 1.63 -0.59
N LYS A 184 -18.71 1.97 -1.87
CA LYS A 184 -18.83 0.99 -2.97
C LYS A 184 -17.68 -0.01 -2.99
N ALA A 185 -16.44 0.45 -2.83
CA ALA A 185 -15.26 -0.42 -2.83
C ALA A 185 -15.31 -1.47 -1.70
N PHE A 186 -15.80 -1.05 -0.53
CA PHE A 186 -15.93 -1.85 0.68
C PHE A 186 -17.37 -2.31 0.95
N GLU A 187 -18.18 -2.43 -0.11
CA GLU A 187 -19.54 -2.96 -0.01
C GLU A 187 -19.54 -4.35 0.65
N ASP A 188 -20.54 -4.59 1.50
CA ASP A 188 -20.70 -5.80 2.32
C ASP A 188 -19.57 -6.11 3.32
N MET A 189 -18.66 -5.16 3.55
CA MET A 189 -17.63 -5.27 4.58
C MET A 189 -18.07 -4.63 5.91
N PRO A 190 -17.71 -5.23 7.07
CA PRO A 190 -17.92 -4.59 8.37
C PRO A 190 -17.20 -3.24 8.42
N ARG A 191 -17.82 -2.22 9.03
CA ARG A 191 -17.25 -0.87 9.10
C ARG A 191 -15.93 -0.83 9.85
N GLU A 192 -15.73 -1.73 10.81
CA GLU A 192 -14.51 -1.90 11.58
C GLU A 192 -13.35 -2.52 10.78
N ALA A 193 -13.62 -3.11 9.62
CA ALA A 193 -12.59 -3.74 8.78
C ALA A 193 -11.83 -2.72 7.91
N TRP A 194 -12.29 -1.47 7.83
CA TRP A 194 -11.66 -0.44 7.01
C TRP A 194 -11.79 0.95 7.60
N HIS A 195 -10.79 1.80 7.36
CA HIS A 195 -10.78 3.19 7.83
C HIS A 195 -10.07 4.09 6.82
N VAL A 196 -10.71 5.23 6.52
CA VAL A 196 -10.15 6.26 5.64
C VAL A 196 -9.62 7.38 6.52
N PHE A 197 -8.35 7.76 6.34
CA PHE A 197 -7.66 8.70 7.23
C PHE A 197 -6.95 9.83 6.47
N GLU A 198 -6.87 11.01 7.09
CA GLU A 198 -6.03 12.12 6.63
C GLU A 198 -4.78 12.29 7.52
N ASP A 199 -4.93 12.08 8.84
CA ASP A 199 -3.82 12.10 9.81
C ASP A 199 -3.40 10.68 10.19
N PRO A 200 -2.17 10.23 9.87
CA PRO A 200 -1.68 8.90 10.26
C PRO A 200 -1.74 8.60 11.77
N ALA A 201 -1.74 9.62 12.64
CA ALA A 201 -1.80 9.41 14.08
C ALA A 201 -3.10 8.73 14.54
N GLU A 202 -4.21 8.93 13.83
CA GLU A 202 -5.51 8.35 14.18
C GLU A 202 -5.55 6.83 13.95
N CYS A 203 -4.76 6.33 13.00
CA CYS A 203 -4.68 4.91 12.66
C CYS A 203 -4.23 4.04 13.84
N ARG A 204 -3.45 4.59 14.79
CA ARG A 204 -2.96 3.82 15.95
C ARG A 204 -4.11 3.21 16.76
N LYS A 205 -5.17 3.97 16.97
CA LYS A 205 -6.34 3.49 17.73
C LYS A 205 -7.09 2.40 16.98
N VAL A 206 -7.27 2.57 15.67
CA VAL A 206 -7.95 1.61 14.80
C VAL A 206 -7.16 0.30 14.73
N ILE A 207 -5.84 0.39 14.59
CA ILE A 207 -4.93 -0.76 14.58
C ILE A 207 -4.99 -1.53 15.90
N GLU A 208 -4.93 -0.84 17.05
CA GLU A 208 -5.02 -1.51 18.36
C GLU A 208 -6.35 -2.25 18.55
N GLN A 209 -7.45 -1.67 18.08
CA GLN A 209 -8.76 -2.31 18.11
C GLN A 209 -8.77 -3.59 17.26
N ALA A 210 -8.25 -3.53 16.04
CA ALA A 210 -8.15 -4.70 15.15
C ALA A 210 -7.25 -5.80 15.74
N ILE A 211 -6.10 -5.45 16.33
CA ILE A 211 -5.20 -6.42 16.97
C ILE A 211 -5.85 -7.05 18.20
N SER A 212 -6.58 -6.26 18.99
CA SER A 212 -7.24 -6.77 20.21
C SER A 212 -8.43 -7.68 19.92
N ALA A 213 -9.12 -7.47 18.79
CA ALA A 213 -10.22 -8.32 18.33
C ALA A 213 -9.76 -9.67 17.78
N ASP A 214 -8.48 -9.79 17.39
CA ASP A 214 -7.90 -10.99 16.80
C ASP A 214 -6.51 -11.29 17.42
N PRO A 215 -6.46 -11.78 18.67
CA PRO A 215 -5.23 -11.98 19.44
C PRO A 215 -4.31 -13.05 18.85
#